data_AF-A0A538FPZ5-F1
#
_entry.id   AF-A0A538FPZ5-F1
#
_cell.length_a   1.000
_cell.length_b   1.000
_cell.length_c   1.000
_cell.angle_alpha   90.00
_cell.angle_beta   90.00
_cell.angle_gamma   90.00
#
_symmetry.space_group_name_H-M   'P 1'
#
loop_
_entity.id
_entity.type
_entity.pdbx_description
1 polymer ?
#
loop_
_entity_poly.entity_id
_entity_poly.type
_entity_poly.pdbx_seq_one_letter_code
_entity_poly.pdbx_strand_id
1 'polypeptide(L)' 'RLAIYELDEGSVPLEVVIDEAVTLAKRYATEDAGRLVNGILGRIAREKEVA' A
#
# COMPACT_ATOMS: atom_id res chain seq x y z
N ARG A 1 5.07 5.75 -4.18
CA ARG A 1 6.45 5.24 -4.33
C ARG A 1 7.02 4.77 -3.00
N LEU A 2 6.84 5.52 -1.90
CA LEU A 2 7.23 5.09 -0.55
C LEU A 2 6.76 3.67 -0.19
N ALA A 3 5.45 3.41 -0.25
CA ALA A 3 4.89 2.09 0.04
C ALA A 3 5.46 0.95 -0.82
N ILE A 4 5.83 1.22 -2.08
CA ILE A 4 6.45 0.19 -2.94
C ILE A 4 7.86 -0.13 -2.45
N TYR A 5 8.62 0.89 -2.07
CA TYR A 5 9.95 0.70 -1.52
C TYR A 5 9.93 -0.12 -0.23
N GLU A 6 9.00 0.16 0.69
CA GLU A 6 8.86 -0.60 1.94
C GLU A 6 8.42 -2.06 1.69
N LEU A 7 7.54 -2.28 0.71
CA LEU A 7 7.18 -3.64 0.27
C LEU A 7 8.33 -4.41 -0.39
N ASP A 8 9.27 -3.73 -1.03
CA ASP A 8 10.46 -4.34 -1.64
C ASP A 8 11.57 -4.59 -0.60
N GLU A 9 11.69 -3.71 0.39
CA GLU A 9 12.69 -3.82 1.46
C GLU A 9 12.31 -4.88 2.50
N GLY A 10 11.01 -5.04 2.80
CA GLY A 10 10.50 -6.19 3.53
C GLY A 10 10.72 -6.19 5.05
N SER A 11 11.22 -5.11 5.65
CA SER A 11 11.33 -4.99 7.12
C SER A 11 10.00 -4.65 7.80
N VAL A 12 9.05 -4.09 7.05
CA VAL A 12 7.73 -3.71 7.56
C VAL A 12 6.69 -4.72 7.09
N PRO A 13 5.81 -5.21 7.99
CA PRO A 13 4.72 -6.10 7.59
C PRO A 13 3.85 -5.49 6.49
N LEU A 14 3.51 -6.31 5.50
CA LEU A 14 2.75 -5.89 4.31
C LEU A 14 1.46 -5.15 4.66
N GLU A 15 0.71 -5.66 5.64
CA GLU A 15 -0.55 -5.06 6.09
C GLU A 15 -0.37 -3.63 6.64
N VAL A 16 0.75 -3.39 7.34
CA VAL A 16 1.08 -2.08 7.92
C VAL A 16 1.41 -1.09 6.81
N VAL A 17 2.24 -1.49 5.83
CA VAL A 17 2.59 -0.64 4.68
C VAL A 17 1.34 -0.22 3.90
N ILE A 18 0.38 -1.14 3.72
CA ILE A 18 -0.87 -0.85 3.03
C ILE A 18 -1.74 0.13 3.84
N ASP A 19 -1.94 -0.12 5.14
CA ASP A 19 -2.78 0.73 5.99
C ASP A 19 -2.25 2.18 6.08
N GLU A 20 -0.94 2.33 6.26
CA GLU A 20 -0.31 3.65 6.31
C GLU A 20 -0.44 4.39 4.98
N ALA A 21 -0.20 3.71 3.85
CA ALA A 21 -0.34 4.30 2.53
C ALA A 21 -1.78 4.77 2.25
N VAL A 22 -2.78 3.99 2.65
CA VAL A 22 -4.21 4.35 2.52
C VAL A 22 -4.54 5.54 3.41
N THR A 23 -4.08 5.52 4.66
CA THR A 23 -4.31 6.62 5.61
C THR A 23 -3.69 7.94 5.12
N LEU A 24 -2.45 7.89 4.60
CA LEU A 24 -1.80 9.06 4.00
C LEU A 24 -2.57 9.58 2.77
N ALA A 25 -3.02 8.69 1.89
CA ALA A 25 -3.78 9.07 0.70
C ALA A 25 -5.11 9.76 1.06
N LYS A 26 -5.83 9.26 2.06
CA LYS A 26 -7.05 9.91 2.57
C LYS A 26 -6.75 11.27 3.19
N ARG A 27 -5.67 11.36 3.98
CA ARG A 27 -5.29 12.58 4.70
C ARG A 27 -4.87 13.73 3.78
N TYR A 28 -4.15 13.42 2.71
CA TYR A 28 -3.51 14.42 1.85
C TYR A 28 -4.14 14.55 0.46
N ALA A 29 -5.11 13.71 0.11
CA ALA A 29 -5.86 13.80 -1.14
C ALA A 29 -7.38 13.66 -0.90
N THR A 30 -7.95 12.50 -1.17
CA THR A 30 -9.41 12.25 -1.07
C THR A 30 -9.68 10.82 -0.59
N GLU A 31 -10.91 10.57 -0.13
CA GLU A 31 -11.37 9.21 0.19
C GLU A 31 -11.24 8.24 -1.00
N ASP A 32 -11.52 8.73 -2.21
CA ASP A 32 -11.38 7.93 -3.43
C ASP A 32 -9.92 7.64 -3.77
N ALA A 33 -9.00 8.56 -3.49
CA ALA A 33 -7.56 8.29 -3.58
C ALA A 33 -7.15 7.18 -2.60
N GLY A 34 -7.70 7.17 -1.38
CA GLY A 34 -7.51 6.08 -0.42
C GLY A 34 -7.97 4.72 -0.95
N ARG A 35 -9.16 4.65 -1.56
CA ARG A 35 -9.69 3.43 -2.18
C ARG A 35 -8.81 2.95 -3.35
N LEU A 36 -8.37 3.88 -4.19
CA LEU A 36 -7.48 3.58 -5.32
C LEU A 36 -6.14 3.00 -4.84
N VAL A 37 -5.51 3.63 -3.84
CA VAL A 37 -4.25 3.14 -3.25
C VAL A 37 -4.42 1.74 -2.66
N ASN A 38 -5.48 1.50 -1.90
CA ASN A 38 -5.79 0.18 -1.34
C ASN A 38 -5.90 -0.90 -2.42
N GLY A 39 -6.60 -0.58 -3.52
CA GLY A 39 -6.76 -1.50 -4.65
C GLY A 39 -5.44 -1.84 -5.35
N ILE A 40 -4.60 -0.82 -5.60
CA ILE A 40 -3.29 -0.99 -6.26
C ILE A 40 -2.35 -1.82 -5.38
N LEU A 41 -2.15 -1.42 -4.12
CA LEU A 41 -1.22 -2.12 -3.23
C LEU A 41 -1.71 -3.53 -2.89
N GLY A 42 -3.02 -3.73 -2.74
CA GLY A 42 -3.59 -5.05 -2.54
C GLY A 42 -3.36 -6.00 -3.74
N ARG A 43 -3.34 -5.49 -4.98
CA ARG A 43 -2.94 -6.31 -6.14
C ARG A 43 -1.47 -6.68 -6.07
N ILE A 44 -0.59 -5.72 -5.81
CA ILE A 44 0.86 -5.93 -5.75
C ILE A 44 1.22 -6.94 -4.66
N ALA A 45 0.56 -6.85 -3.50
CA ALA A 45 0.71 -7.80 -2.40
C ALA A 45 0.44 -9.24 -2.83
N ARG A 46 -0.70 -9.49 -3.48
CA ARG A 46 -1.07 -10.83 -3.98
C ARG A 46 -0.09 -11.35 -5.03
N GLU A 47 0.43 -10.48 -5.88
CA GLU A 47 1.44 -10.87 -6.87
C GLU A 47 2.76 -11.29 -6.22
N LYS A 48 3.12 -10.70 -5.07
CA LYS A 48 4.31 -11.06 -4.30
C LYS A 48 4.16 -12.34 -3.46
N GLU A 49 2.98 -12.64 -2.93
CA GLU A 49 2.74 -13.89 -2.20
C GLU A 49 2.79 -15.15 -3.10
N VAL A 50 2.62 -14.97 -4.40
CA VAL A 50 2.62 -16.07 -5.40
C VAL A 50 4.03 -16.33 -5.96
N ALA A 51 5.02 -15.51 -5.62
CA ALA A 51 6.41 -15.58 -6.08
C ALA A 51 7.35 -16.18 -5.02
#